data_AF-A0A939XX10-F1
#
_entry.id   AF-A0A939XX10-F1
#
_cell.length_a   1.000
_cell.length_b   1.000
_cell.length_c   1.000
_cell.angle_alpha   90.00
_cell.angle_beta   90.00
_cell.angle_gamma   90.00
#
_symmetry.space_group_name_H-M   'P 1'
#
loop_
_entity.id
_entity.type
_entity.pdbx_description
1 polymer ?
#
loop_
_entity_poly.entity_id
_entity_poly.type
_entity_poly.pdbx_seq_one_letter_code
_entity_poly.pdbx_strand_id
1 'polypeptide(L)'
;MPKCAFKMLTGWDCPGCGIQRAVHAFVHGRFAEAISYNYFLAYSVPYLLSFLVVWVAPDYRWSGKLKAFIEDRRVVYFYIITYFIWLVVRNLLHI
;
A
#
# COMPACT_ATOMS: atom_id res chain seq x y z
N MET A 1 9.90 15.71 -9.79
CA MET A 1 9.62 14.31 -9.40
C MET A 1 10.64 13.42 -10.10
N PRO A 2 11.27 12.45 -9.40
CA PRO A 2 12.21 11.52 -10.04
C PRO A 2 11.52 10.83 -11.23
N LYS A 3 12.28 10.59 -12.30
CA LYS A 3 11.77 9.91 -13.50
C LYS A 3 11.41 8.47 -13.12
N CYS A 4 10.12 8.15 -13.07
CA CYS A 4 9.65 6.79 -12.84
C CYS A 4 9.96 5.92 -14.06
N ALA A 5 10.89 4.98 -13.91
CA ALA A 5 11.27 4.07 -14.99
C ALA A 5 10.07 3.26 -15.51
N PHE A 6 9.16 2.84 -14.62
CA PHE A 6 7.92 2.16 -15.01
C PHE A 6 7.08 3.01 -15.94
N LYS A 7 6.85 4.28 -15.58
CA LYS A 7 6.11 5.22 -16.44
C LYS A 7 6.80 5.46 -17.78
N MET A 8 8.12 5.51 -17.81
CA MET A 8 8.88 5.66 -19.05
C MET A 8 8.74 4.44 -19.97
N LEU A 9 8.60 3.23 -19.40
CA LEU A 9 8.49 1.98 -20.17
C LEU A 9 7.05 1.65 -20.58
N THR A 10 6.06 1.91 -19.72
CA THR A 10 4.66 1.48 -19.91
C THR A 10 3.70 2.63 -20.18
N GLY A 11 4.12 3.88 -19.94
CA GLY A 11 3.23 5.05 -19.93
C GLY A 11 2.35 5.16 -18.69
N TRP A 12 2.33 4.13 -17.82
CA TRP A 12 1.45 4.06 -16.65
C TRP A 12 2.14 4.60 -15.40
N ASP A 13 1.37 5.24 -14.52
CA ASP A 13 1.83 5.65 -13.21
C ASP A 13 1.90 4.41 -12.29
N CYS A 14 3.09 4.14 -11.74
CA CYS A 14 3.21 3.08 -10.74
C CYS A 14 2.58 3.52 -9.41
N PRO A 15 2.09 2.58 -8.58
CA PRO A 15 1.52 2.90 -7.28
C PRO A 15 2.49 3.73 -6.41
N GLY A 16 3.80 3.49 -6.53
CA GLY A 16 4.85 4.22 -5.82
C GLY A 16 4.91 5.73 -6.11
N CYS A 17 4.57 6.18 -7.32
CA CYS A 17 4.52 7.61 -7.65
C CYS A 17 3.39 8.33 -6.89
N GLY A 18 2.27 7.64 -6.67
CA GLY A 18 1.19 8.12 -5.82
C GLY A 18 1.59 8.18 -4.34
N ILE A 19 2.38 7.21 -3.87
CA ILE A 19 2.90 7.21 -2.49
C ILE A 19 3.77 8.44 -2.23
N GLN A 20 4.65 8.84 -3.16
CA GLN A 20 5.47 10.05 -2.96
C GLN A 20 4.62 11.31 -2.78
N ARG A 21 3.55 11.46 -3.58
CA ARG A 21 2.60 12.59 -3.45
C ARG A 21 1.82 12.52 -2.14
N ALA A 22 1.37 11.32 -1.76
CA ALA A 22 0.68 11.08 -0.49
C ALA A 22 1.56 11.43 0.72
N VAL A 23 2.81 10.96 0.74
CA VAL A 23 3.77 11.26 1.82
C VAL A 23 4.08 12.74 1.88
N HIS A 24 4.28 13.39 0.73
CA HIS A 24 4.48 14.85 0.69
C HIS A 24 3.29 15.59 1.31
N ALA A 25 2.05 15.28 0.90
CA ALA A 25 0.86 15.89 1.48
C ALA A 25 0.71 15.60 2.97
N PHE A 26 1.00 14.37 3.40
CA PHE A 26 0.93 13.94 4.80
C PHE A 26 1.89 14.75 5.69
N VAL A 27 3.15 14.92 5.28
CA VAL A 27 4.16 15.69 6.03
C VAL A 27 3.78 17.18 6.14
N HIS A 28 3.04 17.71 5.17
CA HIS A 28 2.52 19.08 5.21
C HIS A 28 1.16 19.20 5.93
N GLY A 29 0.69 18.15 6.62
CA GLY A 29 -0.56 18.15 7.37
C GLY A 29 -1.83 18.04 6.52
N ARG A 30 -1.71 17.74 5.22
CA ARG A 30 -2.83 17.63 4.27
C ARG A 30 -3.33 16.17 4.20
N PHE A 31 -3.85 15.66 5.32
CA PHE A 31 -4.22 14.24 5.48
C PHE A 31 -5.30 13.76 4.50
N ALA A 32 -6.36 14.56 4.29
CA ALA A 32 -7.44 14.19 3.36
C ALA A 32 -6.92 14.05 1.93
N GLU A 33 -6.02 14.94 1.52
CA GLU A 33 -5.40 14.88 0.19
C GLU A 33 -4.40 13.72 0.09
N ALA A 34 -3.64 13.44 1.15
CA ALA A 34 -2.71 12.31 1.19
C ALA A 34 -3.41 10.98 0.86
N ILE A 35 -4.62 10.76 1.40
CA ILE A 35 -5.43 9.57 1.15
C ILE A 35 -5.93 9.55 -0.31
N SER A 36 -6.37 10.70 -0.83
CA SER A 36 -6.88 10.82 -2.20
C SER A 36 -5.83 10.45 -3.26
N TYR A 37 -4.53 10.63 -2.96
CA TYR A 37 -3.45 10.27 -3.88
C TYR A 37 -3.21 8.76 -4.04
N ASN A 38 -3.70 7.93 -3.11
CA ASN A 38 -3.63 6.48 -3.26
C ASN A 38 -4.57 5.79 -2.26
N TYR A 39 -5.83 5.55 -2.65
CA TYR A 39 -6.78 4.86 -1.78
C TYR A 39 -6.32 3.47 -1.34
N PHE A 40 -5.50 2.79 -2.14
CA PHE A 40 -4.90 1.51 -1.76
C PHE A 40 -3.96 1.64 -0.55
N LEU A 41 -3.38 2.82 -0.27
CA LEU A 41 -2.61 3.06 0.96
C LEU A 41 -3.47 2.90 2.21
N ALA A 42 -4.74 3.33 2.17
CA ALA A 42 -5.63 3.21 3.33
C ALA A 42 -5.80 1.74 3.77
N TYR A 43 -5.76 0.81 2.82
CA TYR A 43 -5.83 -0.62 3.08
C TYR A 43 -4.45 -1.26 3.35
N SER A 44 -3.44 -0.90 2.56
CA SER A 44 -2.11 -1.50 2.66
C SER A 44 -1.32 -1.05 3.88
N VAL A 45 -1.54 0.17 4.39
CA VAL A 45 -0.85 0.67 5.60
C VAL A 45 -1.20 -0.18 6.84
N PRO A 46 -2.47 -0.41 7.20
CA PRO A 46 -2.82 -1.32 8.31
C PRO A 46 -2.24 -2.73 8.14
N TYR A 47 -2.25 -3.27 6.91
CA TYR A 47 -1.70 -4.59 6.62
C TYR A 47 -0.18 -4.64 6.87
N LEU A 48 0.58 -3.66 6.36
CA LEU A 48 2.03 -3.57 6.60
C LEU A 48 2.36 -3.28 8.07
N LEU A 49 1.58 -2.45 8.75
CA LEU A 49 1.74 -2.21 10.18
C LEU A 49 1.50 -3.47 11.01
N SER A 50 0.59 -4.34 10.59
CA SER A 50 0.34 -5.60 11.30
C SER A 50 1.56 -6.53 11.29
N PHE A 51 2.33 -6.56 10.19
CA PHE A 51 3.64 -7.23 10.14
C PHE A 51 4.63 -6.58 11.10
N LEU A 52 4.72 -5.24 11.11
CA LEU A 52 5.62 -4.51 12.00
C LEU A 52 5.32 -4.81 13.48
N VAL A 53 4.03 -4.84 13.86
CA VAL A 53 3.59 -5.16 15.22
C VAL A 53 4.01 -6.58 15.62
N VAL A 54 3.81 -7.56 14.74
CA VAL A 54 4.25 -8.95 14.97
C VAL A 54 5.77 -9.04 15.11
N TRP A 55 6.51 -8.25 14.33
CA TRP A 55 7.97 -8.22 14.37
C TRP A 55 8.53 -7.57 15.65
N VAL A 56 7.94 -6.47 16.12
CA VAL A 56 8.37 -5.76 17.33
C VAL A 56 7.93 -6.47 18.61
N ALA A 57 6.76 -7.10 18.62
CA ALA A 57 6.19 -7.75 19.80
C ALA A 57 5.82 -9.23 19.55
N PRO A 58 6.82 -10.09 19.26
CA PRO A 58 6.58 -11.50 18.93
C PRO A 58 5.99 -12.29 20.11
N ASP A 59 6.28 -11.92 21.35
CA ASP A 59 5.84 -12.65 22.55
C ASP A 59 4.43 -12.26 23.04
N TYR A 60 3.77 -11.32 22.35
CA TYR A 60 2.43 -10.87 22.74
C TYR A 60 1.38 -11.96 22.48
N ARG A 61 0.42 -12.16 23.39
CA ARG A 61 -0.54 -13.30 23.32
C ARG A 61 -1.31 -13.43 22.00
N TRP A 62 -1.45 -12.36 21.23
CA TRP A 62 -2.20 -12.34 19.96
C TRP A 62 -1.28 -12.32 18.73
N SER A 63 0.04 -12.15 18.89
CA SER A 63 1.01 -12.08 17.79
C SER A 63 0.98 -13.35 16.93
N GLY A 64 0.87 -14.54 17.55
CA GLY A 64 0.83 -15.82 16.84
C GLY A 64 -0.41 -15.98 15.96
N LYS A 65 -1.59 -15.54 16.44
CA LYS A 65 -2.83 -15.55 15.65
C LYS A 65 -2.77 -14.54 14.50
N LEU A 66 -2.23 -13.35 14.78
CA LEU A 66 -2.08 -12.29 13.80
C LEU A 66 -1.09 -12.71 12.69
N LYS A 67 0.05 -13.29 13.08
CA LYS A 67 1.05 -13.85 12.16
C LYS A 67 0.44 -14.91 11.25
N ALA A 68 -0.28 -15.88 11.82
CA ALA A 68 -0.93 -16.94 11.05
C ALA A 68 -1.96 -16.39 10.05
N PHE A 69 -2.71 -15.34 10.41
CA PHE A 69 -3.67 -14.69 9.51
C PHE A 69 -2.98 -13.93 8.37
N ILE A 70 -1.94 -13.16 8.69
CA ILE A 70 -1.19 -12.35 7.72
C ILE A 70 -0.41 -13.24 6.74
N GLU A 71 0.21 -14.31 7.24
CA GLU A 71 0.99 -15.26 6.43
C GLU A 71 0.08 -16.30 5.74
N ASP A 72 -1.24 -16.25 5.95
CA ASP A 72 -2.15 -17.12 5.22
C ASP A 72 -2.03 -16.84 3.72
N ARG A 73 -1.72 -17.90 2.98
CA ARG A 73 -1.56 -17.86 1.52
C ARG A 73 -2.76 -17.20 0.82
N ARG A 74 -3.98 -17.36 1.34
CA ARG A 74 -5.20 -16.73 0.81
C ARG A 74 -5.16 -15.21 0.96
N VAL A 75 -4.74 -14.72 2.12
CA VAL A 75 -4.65 -13.28 2.42
C VAL A 75 -3.56 -12.64 1.56
N VAL A 76 -2.41 -13.31 1.43
CA VAL A 76 -1.31 -12.85 0.56
C VAL A 76 -1.75 -12.80 -0.91
N TYR A 77 -2.38 -13.85 -1.43
CA TYR A 77 -2.89 -13.82 -2.81
C TYR A 77 -3.96 -12.74 -3.00
N PHE A 78 -4.89 -12.60 -2.06
CA PHE A 78 -5.89 -11.54 -2.10
C PHE A 78 -5.25 -10.15 -2.15
N TYR A 79 -4.22 -9.90 -1.33
CA TYR A 79 -3.48 -8.65 -1.33
C TYR A 79 -2.77 -8.39 -2.68
N ILE A 80 -2.11 -9.41 -3.23
CA ILE A 80 -1.42 -9.30 -4.53
C ILE A 80 -2.43 -9.02 -5.65
N ILE A 81 -3.54 -9.75 -5.70
CA ILE A 81 -4.58 -9.59 -6.71
C ILE A 81 -5.18 -8.19 -6.63
N THR A 82 -5.56 -7.74 -5.43
CA THR A 82 -6.13 -6.39 -5.23
C THR A 82 -5.13 -5.29 -5.57
N TYR A 83 -3.83 -5.49 -5.32
CA TYR A 83 -2.78 -4.56 -5.77
C TYR A 83 -2.73 -4.42 -7.29
N PHE A 84 -2.74 -5.52 -8.04
CA PHE A 84 -2.71 -5.48 -9.50
C PHE A 84 -4.02 -4.93 -10.08
N ILE A 85 -5.16 -5.29 -9.52
CA ILE A 85 -6.46 -4.71 -9.88
C ILE A 85 -6.42 -3.19 -9.67
N TRP A 86 -5.94 -2.73 -8.51
CA TRP A 86 -5.81 -1.31 -8.23
C TRP A 86 -4.88 -0.61 -9.22
N LEU A 87 -3.73 -1.21 -9.54
CA LEU A 87 -2.80 -0.67 -10.52
C LEU A 87 -3.47 -0.42 -11.87
N VAL A 88 -4.26 -1.39 -12.35
CA VAL A 88 -4.99 -1.29 -13.61
C VAL A 88 -6.12 -0.27 -13.52
N VAL A 89 -7.01 -0.39 -12.53
CA VAL A 89 -8.17 0.49 -12.33
C VAL A 89 -7.74 1.95 -12.21
N ARG A 90 -6.70 2.21 -11.41
CA ARG A 90 -6.14 3.53 -11.21
C ARG A 90 -5.67 4.16 -12.53
N ASN A 91 -4.89 3.41 -13.31
CA ASN A 91 -4.35 3.91 -14.57
C ASN A 91 -5.42 4.09 -15.64
N LEU A 92 -6.48 3.27 -15.63
CA LEU A 92 -7.63 3.42 -16.52
C LEU A 92 -8.52 4.61 -16.16
N LEU A 93 -8.72 4.87 -14.86
CA LEU A 93 -9.55 5.97 -14.36
C LEU A 93 -8.79 7.29 -14.17
N HIS A 94 -7.47 7.29 -14.43
CA HIS A 94 -6.58 8.45 -14.23
C HIS A 94 -6.64 9.07 -12.81
N ILE A 95 -6.81 8.23 -11.78
CA ILE A 95 -6.77 8.60 -10.34
C ILE A 95 -5.40 8.26 -9.71
#